data_AF-A0A517TGM1-F1
#
_entry.id   AF-A0A517TGM1-F1
#
_cell.length_a   1.000
_cell.length_b   1.000
_cell.length_c   1.000
_cell.angle_alpha   90.00
_cell.angle_beta   90.00
_cell.angle_gamma   90.00
#
_symmetry.space_group_name_H-M   'P 1'
#
loop_
_entity.id
_entity.type
_entity.pdbx_description
1 polymer ?
#
loop_
_entity_poly.entity_id
_entity_poly.type
_entity_poly.pdbx_seq_one_letter_code
_entity_poly.pdbx_strand_id
1 'polypeptide(L)'
;MKSLCIALATCCSLALFQGTASALDIYVDNFDSYDAGSDIGGPNWQPKWAADSTQQALFKAAAGGEGYGVIDTTVAERQYRVNGKSGFSLLAGDTVNVAADFRYHLEAGGDAPAVFNSNVIGLQLSDSENWWAGSRKSVSLANRGPAMGNRLPVAPWVQNWIPHTSLGIADPALGGISEWININLELMVSDGTALTTAGDMIPAGNIYGSATFTPESLAGEPVENLPVTDVLDLGYTAGTMLYAGFTTDWTSVAEGEPTTVSSYASVSEVNIDNFSLVSDAEAPAGDYNQDGYVDAADYTIWRDSNGQVGGGLAADGTGDDLLGVPDGDVDSFDYDFWDANYGSSAFSAPPVATAVPEPGTLALVGFAALVAFRRR
;
A
#
# COMPACT_ATOMS: atom_id res chain seq x y z
N MET A 1 -5.14 58.22 0.40
CA MET A 1 -5.49 57.14 1.35
C MET A 1 -4.76 55.90 0.86
N LYS A 2 -3.55 55.64 1.39
CA LYS A 2 -3.17 54.42 2.14
C LYS A 2 -3.50 53.13 1.36
N SER A 3 -2.55 52.61 0.59
CA SER A 3 -1.56 51.57 0.96
C SER A 3 -2.15 50.16 1.05
N LEU A 4 -1.72 49.27 0.15
CA LEU A 4 -1.28 47.94 0.56
C LEU A 4 -0.26 47.40 -0.46
N CYS A 5 0.98 47.27 0.00
CA CYS A 5 2.06 46.53 -0.64
C CYS A 5 1.82 45.03 -0.43
N ILE A 6 1.90 44.23 -1.48
CA ILE A 6 2.24 42.80 -1.37
C ILE A 6 3.55 42.64 -2.11
N ALA A 7 4.59 42.33 -1.34
CA ALA A 7 5.93 42.07 -1.84
C ALA A 7 5.94 40.72 -2.55
N LEU A 8 6.19 40.73 -3.86
CA LEU A 8 6.55 39.56 -4.64
C LEU A 8 7.99 39.20 -4.25
N ALA A 9 8.16 38.23 -3.36
CA ALA A 9 9.47 37.69 -3.04
C ALA A 9 9.87 36.67 -4.10
N THR A 10 10.58 37.14 -5.13
CA THR A 10 11.28 36.31 -6.10
C THR A 10 12.43 35.59 -5.38
N CYS A 11 12.22 34.37 -4.90
CA CYS A 11 13.32 33.47 -4.53
C CYS A 11 13.84 32.81 -5.81
N CYS A 12 14.86 33.42 -6.40
CA CYS A 12 15.76 32.76 -7.33
C CYS A 12 16.68 31.87 -6.49
N SER A 13 16.37 30.58 -6.43
CA SER A 13 17.20 29.58 -5.76
C SER A 13 17.96 28.79 -6.82
N LEU A 14 19.28 28.89 -6.75
CA LEU A 14 20.29 28.10 -7.44
C LEU A 14 19.84 26.63 -7.52
N ALA A 15 19.57 26.13 -8.73
CA ALA A 15 19.41 24.71 -8.99
C ALA A 15 20.80 24.05 -8.87
N LEU A 16 21.11 23.54 -7.69
CA LEU A 16 22.06 22.44 -7.55
C LEU A 16 21.43 21.24 -8.28
N PHE A 17 22.16 20.69 -9.24
CA PHE A 17 21.87 19.37 -9.81
C PHE A 17 21.95 18.35 -8.65
N GLN A 18 20.83 18.11 -7.98
CA GLN A 18 20.63 16.88 -7.24
C GLN A 18 20.27 15.84 -8.30
N GLY A 19 21.06 14.77 -8.38
CA GLY A 19 20.65 13.59 -9.14
C GLY A 19 19.27 13.20 -8.65
N THR A 20 18.32 13.02 -9.57
CA THR A 20 17.03 12.43 -9.24
C THR A 20 17.32 11.06 -8.65
N ALA A 21 17.05 10.87 -7.36
CA ALA A 21 16.97 9.52 -6.80
C ALA A 21 16.02 8.73 -7.71
N SER A 22 16.47 7.57 -8.20
CA SER A 22 15.58 6.69 -8.93
C SER A 22 14.53 6.19 -7.95
N ALA A 23 13.26 6.18 -8.36
CA ALA A 23 12.21 5.58 -7.54
C ALA A 23 12.52 4.10 -7.30
N LEU A 24 12.27 3.63 -6.09
CA LEU A 24 12.40 2.24 -5.66
C LEU A 24 11.05 1.53 -5.85
N ASP A 25 11.01 0.55 -6.74
CA ASP A 25 9.85 -0.30 -6.98
C ASP A 25 9.83 -1.45 -5.96
N ILE A 26 9.43 -1.15 -4.71
CA ILE A 26 9.37 -2.11 -3.60
C ILE A 26 8.63 -3.39 -3.99
N TYR A 27 7.50 -3.24 -4.69
CA TYR A 27 6.77 -4.37 -5.24
C TYR A 27 5.84 -3.97 -6.38
N VAL A 28 5.89 -4.71 -7.47
CA VAL A 28 4.96 -4.57 -8.60
C VAL A 28 4.39 -5.94 -8.98
N ASP A 29 3.10 -5.97 -9.33
CA ASP A 29 2.44 -7.16 -9.87
C ASP A 29 1.43 -6.75 -10.93
N ASN A 30 1.70 -7.13 -12.18
CA ASN A 30 0.78 -6.97 -13.29
C ASN A 30 -0.08 -8.23 -13.52
N PHE A 31 -0.01 -9.21 -12.62
CA PHE A 31 -0.79 -10.45 -12.63
C PHE A 31 -0.66 -11.35 -13.88
N ASP A 32 0.24 -11.06 -14.82
CA ASP A 32 0.51 -11.88 -16.01
C ASP A 32 1.19 -13.22 -15.67
N SER A 33 1.83 -13.30 -14.51
CA SER A 33 2.62 -14.47 -14.09
C SER A 33 1.79 -15.64 -13.59
N TYR A 34 0.48 -15.46 -13.41
CA TYR A 34 -0.42 -16.48 -12.86
C TYR A 34 -1.15 -17.25 -13.97
N ASP A 35 -1.25 -18.57 -13.81
CA ASP A 35 -2.00 -19.42 -14.73
C ASP A 35 -3.50 -19.06 -14.71
N ALA A 36 -4.13 -19.04 -15.89
CA ALA A 36 -5.53 -18.67 -16.04
C ALA A 36 -6.46 -19.44 -15.07
N GLY A 37 -7.26 -18.72 -14.30
CA GLY A 37 -8.21 -19.29 -13.32
C GLY A 37 -7.59 -19.84 -12.03
N SER A 38 -6.27 -19.80 -11.89
CA SER A 38 -5.57 -20.20 -10.66
C SER A 38 -5.81 -19.22 -9.52
N ASP A 39 -5.64 -19.70 -8.28
CA ASP A 39 -5.70 -18.82 -7.10
C ASP A 39 -4.45 -17.93 -7.07
N ILE A 40 -4.65 -16.62 -6.89
CA ILE A 40 -3.55 -15.68 -6.68
C ILE A 40 -3.22 -15.66 -5.18
N GLY A 41 -2.03 -16.10 -4.82
CA GLY A 41 -1.56 -16.18 -3.44
C GLY A 41 -0.10 -16.61 -3.37
N GLY A 42 0.37 -16.95 -2.18
CA GLY A 42 1.71 -17.53 -2.00
C GLY A 42 2.71 -16.52 -1.43
N PRO A 43 3.92 -16.36 -1.99
CA PRO A 43 4.97 -15.52 -1.41
C PRO A 43 4.62 -14.03 -1.41
N ASN A 44 3.81 -13.58 -2.35
CA ASN A 44 3.55 -12.14 -2.56
C ASN A 44 2.20 -11.68 -2.00
N TRP A 45 1.20 -12.55 -2.06
CA TRP A 45 -0.18 -12.24 -1.65
C TRP A 45 -0.71 -13.24 -0.62
N GLN A 46 -1.48 -12.72 0.32
CA GLN A 46 -2.21 -13.49 1.33
C GLN A 46 -3.69 -13.11 1.30
N PRO A 47 -4.47 -13.61 0.32
CA PRO A 47 -5.92 -13.51 0.35
C PRO A 47 -6.49 -14.15 1.62
N LYS A 48 -7.60 -13.59 2.09
CA LYS A 48 -8.34 -14.12 3.22
C LYS A 48 -8.66 -15.60 2.99
N TRP A 49 -8.34 -16.40 3.99
CA TRP A 49 -8.66 -17.82 4.04
C TRP A 49 -9.29 -18.12 5.40
N ALA A 50 -10.62 -18.15 5.46
CA ALA A 50 -11.33 -18.47 6.68
C ALA A 50 -11.93 -19.88 6.62
N ALA A 51 -11.43 -20.78 7.48
CA ALA A 51 -11.93 -22.14 7.59
C ALA A 51 -13.45 -22.16 7.83
N ASP A 52 -14.11 -23.20 7.29
CA ASP A 52 -15.56 -23.40 7.38
C ASP A 52 -16.41 -22.23 6.85
N SER A 53 -15.85 -21.43 5.93
CA SER A 53 -16.55 -20.33 5.26
C SER A 53 -16.38 -20.38 3.74
N THR A 54 -17.12 -19.52 3.03
CA THR A 54 -16.94 -19.27 1.59
C THR A 54 -15.89 -18.20 1.29
N GLN A 55 -15.30 -17.59 2.33
CA GLN A 55 -14.31 -16.50 2.21
C GLN A 55 -12.89 -17.04 2.01
N GLN A 56 -12.71 -17.87 0.99
CA GLN A 56 -11.44 -18.49 0.62
C GLN A 56 -11.38 -18.73 -0.89
N ALA A 57 -10.18 -18.66 -1.48
CA ALA A 57 -9.95 -18.86 -2.91
C ALA A 57 -10.82 -17.95 -3.82
N LEU A 58 -11.01 -16.69 -3.40
CA LEU A 58 -11.82 -15.71 -4.15
C LEU A 58 -11.00 -14.73 -4.99
N PHE A 59 -9.68 -14.63 -4.76
CA PHE A 59 -8.79 -13.83 -5.60
C PHE A 59 -8.07 -14.75 -6.56
N LYS A 60 -8.39 -14.64 -7.85
CA LYS A 60 -7.97 -15.57 -8.90
C LYS A 60 -7.46 -14.84 -10.12
N ALA A 61 -6.57 -15.46 -10.88
CA ALA A 61 -6.20 -14.97 -12.19
C ALA A 61 -7.38 -15.10 -13.16
N ALA A 62 -7.52 -14.15 -14.08
CA ALA A 62 -8.57 -14.15 -15.09
C ALA A 62 -8.63 -15.48 -15.83
N ALA A 63 -9.83 -16.05 -15.97
CA ALA A 63 -10.01 -17.39 -16.54
C ALA A 63 -9.69 -17.46 -18.05
N GLY A 64 -9.72 -16.33 -18.75
CA GLY A 64 -9.34 -16.25 -20.17
C GLY A 64 -7.84 -16.00 -20.39
N GLY A 65 -7.05 -15.82 -19.33
CA GLY A 65 -5.61 -15.54 -19.41
C GLY A 65 -5.28 -14.09 -19.78
N GLU A 66 -6.18 -13.15 -19.47
CA GLU A 66 -6.05 -11.74 -19.83
C GLU A 66 -5.11 -10.93 -18.92
N GLY A 67 -4.39 -11.56 -17.99
CA GLY A 67 -3.35 -10.88 -17.21
C GLY A 67 -3.85 -9.98 -16.09
N TYR A 68 -4.97 -10.30 -15.45
CA TYR A 68 -5.46 -9.53 -14.30
C TYR A 68 -6.02 -10.44 -13.20
N GLY A 69 -6.07 -9.93 -11.98
CA GLY A 69 -6.74 -10.56 -10.86
C GLY A 69 -8.26 -10.32 -10.87
N VAL A 70 -9.02 -11.27 -10.33
CA VAL A 70 -10.48 -11.25 -10.26
C VAL A 70 -10.90 -11.58 -8.83
N ILE A 71 -11.78 -10.75 -8.27
CA ILE A 71 -12.50 -11.00 -7.02
C ILE A 71 -13.98 -11.22 -7.34
N ASP A 72 -14.48 -12.42 -7.05
CA ASP A 72 -15.90 -12.75 -7.14
C ASP A 72 -16.66 -12.14 -5.96
N THR A 73 -17.36 -11.03 -6.22
CA THR A 73 -18.15 -10.29 -5.23
C THR A 73 -19.56 -10.86 -5.02
N THR A 74 -19.93 -11.91 -5.76
CA THR A 74 -21.10 -12.75 -5.43
C THR A 74 -20.87 -13.58 -4.18
N VAL A 75 -19.60 -13.87 -3.87
CA VAL A 75 -19.19 -14.61 -2.68
C VAL A 75 -18.45 -13.74 -1.68
N ALA A 76 -17.58 -12.82 -2.14
CA ALA A 76 -16.81 -11.96 -1.24
C ALA A 76 -17.73 -11.11 -0.36
N GLU A 77 -17.55 -11.23 0.95
CA GLU A 77 -18.31 -10.49 1.94
C GLU A 77 -17.67 -9.11 2.20
N ARG A 78 -18.39 -8.25 2.92
CA ARG A 78 -17.78 -7.13 3.65
C ARG A 78 -16.55 -7.62 4.44
N GLN A 79 -15.45 -6.86 4.40
CA GLN A 79 -14.15 -7.22 4.98
C GLN A 79 -13.49 -8.47 4.39
N TYR A 80 -13.74 -8.78 3.12
CA TYR A 80 -12.80 -9.59 2.36
C TYR A 80 -11.51 -8.81 2.12
N ARG A 81 -10.37 -9.49 2.16
CA ARG A 81 -9.04 -8.86 2.18
C ARG A 81 -8.07 -9.68 1.36
N VAL A 82 -7.18 -8.98 0.70
CA VAL A 82 -6.00 -9.52 0.03
C VAL A 82 -4.82 -8.70 0.53
N ASN A 83 -4.09 -9.25 1.49
CA ASN A 83 -2.89 -8.59 2.01
C ASN A 83 -1.72 -8.86 1.07
N GLY A 84 -0.98 -7.83 0.67
CA GLY A 84 0.37 -7.99 0.15
C GLY A 84 1.32 -8.41 1.26
N LYS A 85 2.44 -9.03 0.87
CA LYS A 85 3.47 -9.52 1.80
C LYS A 85 4.75 -8.69 1.77
N SER A 86 4.92 -7.83 0.77
CA SER A 86 6.00 -6.85 0.73
C SER A 86 5.74 -5.77 1.77
N GLY A 87 6.59 -5.75 2.80
CA GLY A 87 6.53 -4.79 3.88
C GLY A 87 7.27 -3.51 3.50
N PHE A 88 6.77 -2.36 3.92
CA PHE A 88 7.44 -1.08 3.75
C PHE A 88 7.20 -0.20 4.98
N SER A 89 7.98 0.86 5.15
CA SER A 89 7.69 1.87 6.14
C SER A 89 7.99 3.26 5.59
N LEU A 90 7.54 4.31 6.28
CA LEU A 90 7.81 5.69 5.87
C LEU A 90 8.50 6.44 7.00
N LEU A 91 9.43 7.31 6.63
CA LEU A 91 10.05 8.29 7.50
C LEU A 91 9.74 9.72 7.04
N ALA A 92 10.19 10.68 7.85
CA ALA A 92 10.03 12.09 7.54
C ALA A 92 10.81 12.45 6.27
N GLY A 93 10.08 12.87 5.23
CA GLY A 93 10.64 13.23 3.93
C GLY A 93 10.37 12.21 2.83
N ASP A 94 10.00 10.97 3.20
CA ASP A 94 9.70 9.92 2.24
C ASP A 94 8.28 10.09 1.68
N THR A 95 8.13 9.71 0.42
CA THR A 95 6.85 9.54 -0.26
C THR A 95 6.73 8.10 -0.75
N VAL A 96 5.59 7.46 -0.44
CA VAL A 96 5.27 6.13 -0.97
C VAL A 96 3.94 6.19 -1.71
N ASN A 97 3.92 5.65 -2.92
CA ASN A 97 2.72 5.50 -3.72
C ASN A 97 2.30 4.03 -3.71
N VAL A 98 1.04 3.78 -3.34
CA VAL A 98 0.39 2.50 -3.48
C VAL A 98 -0.67 2.65 -4.56
N ALA A 99 -0.51 1.96 -5.69
CA ALA A 99 -1.45 2.06 -6.80
C ALA A 99 -1.92 0.70 -7.31
N ALA A 100 -3.11 0.70 -7.90
CA ALA A 100 -3.62 -0.40 -8.73
C ALA A 100 -4.75 0.08 -9.63
N ASP A 101 -4.94 -0.63 -10.73
CA ASP A 101 -6.07 -0.44 -11.64
C ASP A 101 -7.22 -1.34 -11.21
N PHE A 102 -8.42 -0.76 -11.12
CA PHE A 102 -9.64 -1.47 -10.77
C PHE A 102 -10.66 -1.35 -11.88
N ARG A 103 -11.40 -2.43 -12.12
CA ARG A 103 -12.59 -2.44 -12.98
C ARG A 103 -13.68 -3.23 -12.29
N TYR A 104 -14.94 -2.87 -12.49
CA TYR A 104 -16.06 -3.55 -11.84
C TYR A 104 -17.17 -3.90 -12.82
N HIS A 105 -17.88 -4.99 -12.51
CA HIS A 105 -19.07 -5.43 -13.22
C HIS A 105 -20.31 -5.00 -12.43
N LEU A 106 -21.01 -3.99 -12.94
CA LEU A 106 -22.27 -3.52 -12.40
C LEU A 106 -23.42 -4.44 -12.84
N GLU A 107 -24.24 -4.87 -11.90
CA GLU A 107 -25.43 -5.67 -12.16
C GLU A 107 -26.57 -4.82 -12.73
N ALA A 108 -27.45 -5.45 -13.52
CA ALA A 108 -28.63 -4.79 -14.05
C ALA A 108 -29.53 -4.26 -12.91
N GLY A 109 -30.13 -3.09 -13.14
CA GLY A 109 -30.79 -2.29 -12.11
C GLY A 109 -29.88 -1.20 -11.54
N GLY A 110 -28.57 -1.43 -11.43
CA GLY A 110 -27.52 -0.44 -11.12
C GLY A 110 -27.57 0.20 -9.72
N ASP A 111 -28.75 0.33 -9.13
CA ASP A 111 -28.95 0.91 -7.81
C ASP A 111 -28.44 -0.02 -6.71
N ALA A 112 -27.82 0.57 -5.68
CA ALA A 112 -27.44 -0.17 -4.48
C ALA A 112 -28.72 -0.68 -3.78
N PRO A 113 -28.94 -2.01 -3.70
CA PRO A 113 -30.26 -2.60 -3.49
C PRO A 113 -30.72 -2.56 -2.03
N ALA A 114 -29.79 -2.31 -1.08
CA ALA A 114 -30.06 -2.38 0.35
C ALA A 114 -29.42 -1.25 1.18
N VAL A 115 -28.29 -0.67 0.75
CA VAL A 115 -27.54 0.32 1.53
C VAL A 115 -26.96 1.38 0.60
N PHE A 116 -27.19 2.66 0.90
CA PHE A 116 -26.51 3.75 0.21
C PHE A 116 -25.03 3.80 0.63
N ASN A 117 -24.13 4.14 -0.30
CA ASN A 117 -22.71 4.38 -0.02
C ASN A 117 -21.95 3.09 0.34
N SER A 118 -22.19 2.04 -0.44
CA SER A 118 -21.74 0.69 -0.17
C SER A 118 -20.34 0.43 -0.72
N ASN A 119 -19.40 0.01 0.14
CA ASN A 119 -18.04 -0.31 -0.29
C ASN A 119 -18.01 -1.52 -1.22
N VAL A 120 -17.28 -1.38 -2.32
CA VAL A 120 -17.06 -2.42 -3.31
C VAL A 120 -15.67 -3.01 -3.15
N ILE A 121 -14.65 -2.18 -3.37
CA ILE A 121 -13.24 -2.55 -3.29
C ILE A 121 -12.39 -1.30 -3.11
N GLY A 122 -11.18 -1.42 -2.59
CA GLY A 122 -10.10 -0.49 -2.88
C GLY A 122 -8.82 -0.90 -2.20
N LEU A 123 -7.90 0.06 -2.11
CA LEU A 123 -6.61 -0.15 -1.47
C LEU A 123 -6.77 -0.18 0.06
N GLN A 124 -5.98 -1.03 0.70
CA GLN A 124 -5.82 -1.06 2.16
C GLN A 124 -4.35 -0.99 2.55
N LEU A 125 -4.15 -0.51 3.78
CA LEU A 125 -2.90 -0.58 4.53
C LEU A 125 -3.14 -1.32 5.83
N SER A 126 -2.24 -2.23 6.16
CA SER A 126 -2.25 -3.06 7.37
C SER A 126 -0.89 -2.98 8.06
N ASP A 127 -0.84 -2.89 9.39
CA ASP A 127 0.40 -3.02 10.18
C ASP A 127 0.81 -4.49 10.43
N SER A 128 0.22 -5.40 9.65
CA SER A 128 0.50 -6.83 9.69
C SER A 128 0.37 -7.42 8.29
N GLU A 129 1.32 -8.29 7.93
CA GLU A 129 1.25 -9.12 6.71
C GLU A 129 0.01 -10.03 6.72
N ASN A 130 -0.52 -10.36 7.91
CA ASN A 130 -1.53 -11.38 8.07
C ASN A 130 -2.95 -10.82 7.90
N TRP A 131 -3.77 -11.44 7.04
CA TRP A 131 -5.14 -11.00 6.74
C TRP A 131 -6.05 -10.93 7.97
N TRP A 132 -5.75 -11.71 9.03
CA TRP A 132 -6.54 -11.81 10.25
C TRP A 132 -6.07 -10.89 11.39
N ALA A 133 -4.91 -10.26 11.27
CA ALA A 133 -4.29 -9.47 12.34
C ALA A 133 -4.01 -8.03 11.90
N GLY A 134 -3.78 -7.14 12.85
CA GLY A 134 -3.35 -5.77 12.56
C GLY A 134 -4.45 -4.70 12.47
N SER A 135 -4.07 -3.46 12.75
CA SER A 135 -4.85 -2.26 12.46
C SER A 135 -4.91 -2.03 10.95
N ARG A 136 -6.00 -1.43 10.48
CA ARG A 136 -6.24 -1.19 9.06
C ARG A 136 -6.80 0.18 8.75
N LYS A 137 -6.45 0.64 7.55
CA LYS A 137 -7.06 1.78 6.87
C LYS A 137 -7.23 1.42 5.41
N SER A 138 -8.24 1.99 4.79
CA SER A 138 -8.58 1.73 3.40
C SER A 138 -9.11 3.00 2.76
N VAL A 139 -8.92 3.07 1.45
CA VAL A 139 -9.61 4.01 0.59
C VAL A 139 -10.32 3.18 -0.46
N SER A 140 -11.66 3.15 -0.37
CA SER A 140 -12.47 2.25 -1.18
C SER A 140 -13.35 3.01 -2.15
N LEU A 141 -13.51 2.45 -3.34
CA LEU A 141 -14.62 2.73 -4.23
C LEU A 141 -15.91 2.20 -3.59
N ALA A 142 -16.92 3.06 -3.59
CA ALA A 142 -18.25 2.74 -3.13
C ALA A 142 -19.26 2.99 -4.24
N ASN A 143 -20.20 2.05 -4.42
CA ASN A 143 -21.37 2.29 -5.25
C ASN A 143 -22.37 3.14 -4.47
N ARG A 144 -22.82 4.23 -5.10
CA ARG A 144 -23.89 5.09 -4.59
C ARG A 144 -24.98 5.32 -5.63
N GLY A 145 -25.55 4.23 -6.16
CA GLY A 145 -26.71 4.27 -7.05
C GLY A 145 -26.28 4.53 -8.49
N PRO A 146 -26.47 5.75 -9.05
CA PRO A 146 -26.08 6.03 -10.44
C PRO A 146 -24.57 6.33 -10.64
N ALA A 147 -23.75 6.25 -9.59
CA ALA A 147 -22.36 6.66 -9.63
C ALA A 147 -21.49 5.85 -8.67
N MET A 148 -20.20 5.79 -9.01
CA MET A 148 -19.15 5.42 -8.06
C MET A 148 -18.63 6.67 -7.35
N GLY A 149 -18.11 6.49 -6.15
CA GLY A 149 -17.33 7.52 -5.49
C GLY A 149 -16.42 6.94 -4.43
N ASN A 150 -15.71 7.82 -3.76
CA ASN A 150 -14.66 7.44 -2.84
C ASN A 150 -15.19 7.50 -1.42
N ARG A 151 -15.14 6.38 -0.70
CA ARG A 151 -15.51 6.36 0.71
C ARG A 151 -14.28 6.60 1.56
N LEU A 152 -14.31 7.70 2.32
CA LEU A 152 -13.36 7.94 3.37
C LEU A 152 -13.73 7.15 4.64
N PRO A 153 -12.76 6.75 5.48
CA PRO A 153 -12.99 5.99 6.69
C PRO A 153 -13.83 6.74 7.74
N VAL A 154 -14.03 8.06 7.60
CA VAL A 154 -14.99 8.82 8.42
C VAL A 154 -16.35 8.84 7.72
N ALA A 155 -17.22 7.92 8.12
CA ALA A 155 -18.62 7.90 7.71
C ALA A 155 -19.33 9.25 8.01
N PRO A 156 -20.33 9.69 7.21
CA PRO A 156 -21.03 8.97 6.14
C PRO A 156 -20.75 9.45 4.70
N TRP A 157 -19.69 10.24 4.45
CA TRP A 157 -19.55 10.96 3.18
C TRP A 157 -18.82 10.14 2.11
N VAL A 158 -19.47 9.99 0.94
CA VAL A 158 -18.83 9.53 -0.30
C VAL A 158 -18.48 10.76 -1.13
N GLN A 159 -17.21 10.89 -1.47
CA GLN A 159 -16.64 12.00 -2.22
C GLN A 159 -16.51 11.65 -3.70
N ASN A 160 -16.23 12.67 -4.52
CA ASN A 160 -15.71 12.49 -5.87
C ASN A 160 -16.56 11.57 -6.75
N TRP A 161 -17.71 12.11 -7.13
CA TRP A 161 -18.76 11.36 -7.78
C TRP A 161 -18.48 11.21 -9.26
N ILE A 162 -18.41 9.97 -9.70
CA ILE A 162 -18.21 9.65 -11.11
C ILE A 162 -19.39 8.80 -11.56
N PRO A 163 -20.30 9.35 -12.40
CA PRO A 163 -21.41 8.59 -12.95
C PRO A 163 -20.91 7.31 -13.63
N HIS A 164 -21.65 6.21 -13.50
CA HIS A 164 -21.32 4.96 -14.20
C HIS A 164 -21.18 5.16 -15.72
N THR A 165 -21.99 6.07 -16.29
CA THR A 165 -21.90 6.48 -17.70
C THR A 165 -20.61 7.17 -18.09
N SER A 166 -19.94 7.82 -17.12
CA SER A 166 -18.62 8.41 -17.28
C SER A 166 -17.49 7.42 -17.00
N LEU A 167 -17.82 6.19 -16.58
CA LEU A 167 -16.90 5.09 -16.35
C LEU A 167 -17.10 3.97 -17.39
N GLY A 168 -17.57 4.31 -18.60
CA GLY A 168 -17.77 3.34 -19.68
C GLY A 168 -19.08 2.54 -19.67
N ILE A 169 -19.92 2.63 -18.63
CA ILE A 169 -21.20 1.88 -18.55
C ILE A 169 -22.32 2.67 -19.23
N ALA A 170 -22.65 2.31 -20.47
CA ALA A 170 -23.59 3.06 -21.30
C ALA A 170 -25.01 3.19 -20.71
N ASP A 171 -25.54 2.13 -20.10
CA ASP A 171 -26.85 2.12 -19.43
C ASP A 171 -26.77 1.34 -18.12
N PRO A 172 -26.65 2.03 -16.97
CA PRO A 172 -26.57 1.38 -15.66
C PRO A 172 -27.79 0.50 -15.33
N ALA A 173 -28.95 0.73 -15.93
CA ALA A 173 -30.13 -0.11 -15.72
C ALA A 173 -29.96 -1.51 -16.35
N LEU A 174 -29.11 -1.65 -17.37
CA LEU A 174 -28.76 -2.93 -17.99
C LEU A 174 -27.52 -3.58 -17.38
N GLY A 175 -26.83 -2.88 -16.47
CA GLY A 175 -25.53 -3.28 -15.98
C GLY A 175 -24.44 -3.09 -17.03
N GLY A 176 -23.24 -3.57 -16.72
CA GLY A 176 -22.10 -3.48 -17.63
C GLY A 176 -20.77 -3.49 -16.90
N ILE A 177 -19.71 -3.43 -17.69
CA ILE A 177 -18.34 -3.41 -17.19
C ILE A 177 -17.85 -1.96 -17.27
N SER A 178 -17.22 -1.48 -16.21
CA SER A 178 -16.57 -0.17 -16.25
C SER A 178 -15.32 -0.16 -17.13
N GLU A 179 -14.82 1.02 -17.46
CA GLU A 179 -13.40 1.19 -17.81
C GLU A 179 -12.49 0.89 -16.61
N TRP A 180 -11.19 0.83 -16.85
CA TRP A 180 -10.20 0.75 -15.79
C TRP A 180 -10.09 2.08 -15.05
N ILE A 181 -9.89 2.01 -13.75
CA ILE A 181 -9.76 3.15 -12.85
C ILE A 181 -8.51 2.92 -12.03
N ASN A 182 -7.47 3.70 -12.30
CA ASN A 182 -6.29 3.71 -11.44
C ASN A 182 -6.64 4.40 -10.12
N ILE A 183 -6.35 3.76 -9.01
CA ILE A 183 -6.37 4.38 -7.69
C ILE A 183 -4.91 4.49 -7.25
N ASN A 184 -4.41 5.71 -7.08
CA ASN A 184 -3.08 5.96 -6.52
C ASN A 184 -3.20 6.62 -5.14
N LEU A 185 -2.84 5.89 -4.09
CA LEU A 185 -2.76 6.38 -2.72
C LEU A 185 -1.33 6.85 -2.43
N GLU A 186 -1.15 8.16 -2.33
CA GLU A 186 0.11 8.78 -1.91
C GLU A 186 0.16 8.85 -0.39
N LEU A 187 1.28 8.44 0.18
CA LEU A 187 1.55 8.34 1.61
C LEU A 187 2.74 9.21 2.00
N MET A 188 2.59 9.93 3.10
CA MET A 188 3.60 10.87 3.61
C MET A 188 3.60 10.86 5.15
N VAL A 189 4.69 11.34 5.74
CA VAL A 189 4.79 11.57 7.19
C VAL A 189 4.56 13.05 7.52
N SER A 190 3.62 13.33 8.43
CA SER A 190 3.29 14.69 8.87
C SER A 190 4.46 15.33 9.60
N ASP A 191 4.78 16.57 9.24
CA ASP A 191 5.66 17.46 10.01
C ASP A 191 4.91 18.21 11.13
N GLY A 192 3.63 17.88 11.33
CA GLY A 192 2.74 18.57 12.26
C GLY A 192 2.03 19.78 11.65
N THR A 193 2.08 19.99 10.34
CA THR A 193 1.33 21.03 9.63
C THR A 193 0.18 20.49 8.76
N ALA A 194 0.17 19.19 8.47
CA ALA A 194 -0.88 18.55 7.69
C ALA A 194 -2.24 18.61 8.40
N LEU A 195 -3.31 18.81 7.62
CA LEU A 195 -4.68 18.93 8.10
C LEU A 195 -5.55 17.88 7.43
N THR A 196 -6.42 17.24 8.21
CA THR A 196 -7.55 16.48 7.65
C THR A 196 -8.59 17.41 7.03
N THR A 197 -9.58 16.87 6.32
CA THR A 197 -10.75 17.64 5.83
C THR A 197 -11.42 18.46 6.92
N ALA A 198 -11.52 17.89 8.13
CA ALA A 198 -12.20 18.52 9.25
C ALA A 198 -11.43 19.74 9.80
N GLY A 199 -10.22 19.99 9.27
CA GLY A 199 -9.31 21.01 9.79
C GLY A 199 -8.56 20.54 11.04
N ASP A 200 -8.64 19.25 11.38
CA ASP A 200 -7.90 18.68 12.50
C ASP A 200 -6.43 18.49 12.09
N MET A 201 -5.53 19.00 12.94
CA MET A 201 -4.09 18.84 12.79
C MET A 201 -3.71 17.37 12.91
N ILE A 202 -2.94 16.87 11.93
CA ILE A 202 -2.35 15.54 11.98
C ILE A 202 -1.03 15.65 12.77
N PRO A 203 -0.86 14.92 13.89
CA PRO A 203 0.35 14.98 14.70
C PRO A 203 1.62 14.74 13.90
N ALA A 204 2.70 15.46 14.25
CA ALA A 204 4.00 15.23 13.64
C ALA A 204 4.45 13.78 13.87
N GLY A 205 4.97 13.14 12.83
CA GLY A 205 5.36 11.73 12.82
C GLY A 205 4.21 10.77 12.53
N ASN A 206 2.95 11.20 12.38
CA ASN A 206 1.89 10.34 11.88
C ASN A 206 1.92 10.24 10.36
N ILE A 207 1.58 9.06 9.85
CA ILE A 207 1.42 8.80 8.43
C ILE A 207 0.02 9.24 8.00
N TYR A 208 -0.05 10.02 6.93
CA TYR A 208 -1.27 10.45 6.28
C TYR A 208 -1.19 10.18 4.79
N GLY A 209 -2.32 10.30 4.09
CA GLY A 209 -2.32 10.16 2.64
C GLY A 209 -3.56 10.71 1.98
N SER A 210 -3.53 10.73 0.65
CA SER A 210 -4.67 11.06 -0.22
C SER A 210 -4.65 10.18 -1.45
N ALA A 211 -5.82 9.80 -1.94
CA ALA A 211 -5.93 8.94 -3.10
C ALA A 211 -6.49 9.69 -4.31
N THR A 212 -5.79 9.59 -5.43
CA THR A 212 -6.24 10.06 -6.74
C THR A 212 -6.91 8.93 -7.50
N PHE A 213 -8.05 9.21 -8.11
CA PHE A 213 -8.82 8.25 -8.89
C PHE A 213 -8.81 8.70 -10.33
N THR A 214 -8.25 7.86 -11.21
CA THR A 214 -8.03 8.20 -12.61
C THR A 214 -8.70 7.15 -13.49
N PRO A 215 -9.95 7.40 -13.93
CA PRO A 215 -10.54 6.63 -15.02
C PRO A 215 -9.63 6.70 -16.25
N GLU A 216 -9.55 5.61 -17.02
CA GLU A 216 -8.74 5.51 -18.23
C GLU A 216 -9.02 6.65 -19.24
N SER A 217 -10.28 7.07 -19.34
CA SER A 217 -10.73 8.21 -20.16
C SER A 217 -10.16 9.56 -19.73
N LEU A 218 -9.66 9.66 -18.50
CA LEU A 218 -8.98 10.83 -17.95
C LEU A 218 -7.46 10.60 -17.78
N ALA A 219 -6.91 9.54 -18.35
CA ALA A 219 -5.48 9.26 -18.27
C ALA A 219 -4.66 10.42 -18.90
N GLY A 220 -3.73 10.95 -18.12
CA GLY A 220 -2.88 12.09 -18.53
C GLY A 220 -3.49 13.47 -18.29
N GLU A 221 -4.71 13.56 -17.75
CA GLU A 221 -5.23 14.81 -17.24
C GLU A 221 -4.40 15.31 -16.03
N PRO A 222 -4.22 16.63 -15.87
CA PRO A 222 -3.60 17.19 -14.68
C PRO A 222 -4.32 16.77 -13.40
N VAL A 223 -3.57 16.52 -12.32
CA VAL A 223 -4.12 16.01 -11.05
C VAL A 223 -5.20 16.93 -10.48
N GLU A 224 -5.14 18.25 -10.71
CA GLU A 224 -6.17 19.20 -10.29
C GLU A 224 -7.55 18.98 -10.93
N ASN A 225 -7.62 18.26 -12.04
CA ASN A 225 -8.86 17.89 -12.72
C ASN A 225 -9.35 16.48 -12.33
N LEU A 226 -8.55 15.74 -11.55
CA LEU A 226 -8.86 14.38 -11.16
C LEU A 226 -9.60 14.34 -9.82
N PRO A 227 -10.47 13.32 -9.62
CA PRO A 227 -11.07 13.08 -8.33
C PRO A 227 -10.04 12.63 -7.28
N VAL A 228 -9.63 13.56 -6.41
CA VAL A 228 -8.68 13.36 -5.31
C VAL A 228 -9.42 13.36 -3.98
N THR A 229 -9.21 12.35 -3.14
CA THR A 229 -9.81 12.36 -1.80
C THR A 229 -9.21 13.44 -0.95
N ASP A 230 -9.95 13.90 0.05
CA ASP A 230 -9.30 14.70 1.08
C ASP A 230 -8.21 13.91 1.82
N VAL A 231 -7.37 14.63 2.55
CA VAL A 231 -6.29 14.06 3.37
C VAL A 231 -6.85 13.20 4.50
N LEU A 232 -6.34 11.97 4.60
CA LEU A 232 -6.65 10.98 5.62
C LEU A 232 -5.51 10.88 6.64
N ASP A 233 -5.81 11.04 7.93
CA ASP A 233 -4.94 10.51 8.98
C ASP A 233 -5.11 8.98 9.02
N LEU A 234 -4.03 8.25 8.72
CA LEU A 234 -4.05 6.80 8.69
C LEU A 234 -3.79 6.20 10.08
N GLY A 235 -3.42 7.02 11.07
CA GLY A 235 -3.25 6.61 12.46
C GLY A 235 -2.05 5.69 12.70
N TYR A 236 -1.15 5.58 11.73
CA TYR A 236 0.14 4.92 11.87
C TYR A 236 1.22 5.96 12.16
N THR A 237 2.28 5.56 12.86
CA THR A 237 3.45 6.42 13.09
C THR A 237 4.55 6.09 12.09
N ALA A 238 5.40 7.06 11.77
CA ALA A 238 6.61 6.86 10.97
C ALA A 238 7.42 5.66 11.50
N GLY A 239 7.99 4.87 10.59
CA GLY A 239 8.71 3.62 10.88
C GLY A 239 7.81 2.44 11.25
N THR A 240 6.48 2.57 11.22
CA THR A 240 5.58 1.41 11.31
C THR A 240 5.74 0.57 10.05
N MET A 241 5.96 -0.74 10.22
CA MET A 241 5.92 -1.68 9.11
C MET A 241 4.48 -1.80 8.61
N LEU A 242 4.28 -1.52 7.33
CA LEU A 242 2.99 -1.52 6.64
C LEU A 242 3.01 -2.51 5.48
N TYR A 243 1.82 -3.01 5.17
CA TYR A 243 1.56 -3.93 4.08
C TYR A 243 0.35 -3.40 3.30
N ALA A 244 0.58 -3.17 2.01
CA ALA A 244 -0.45 -2.72 1.09
C ALA A 244 -1.24 -3.90 0.52
N GLY A 245 -2.46 -3.65 0.04
CA GLY A 245 -3.24 -4.66 -0.66
C GLY A 245 -4.67 -4.20 -0.92
N PHE A 246 -5.60 -5.15 -0.99
CA PHE A 246 -6.99 -4.88 -1.39
C PHE A 246 -8.00 -5.28 -0.32
N THR A 247 -9.11 -4.56 -0.25
CA THR A 247 -10.23 -4.94 0.62
C THR A 247 -11.57 -4.47 0.08
N THR A 248 -12.61 -5.25 0.37
CA THR A 248 -14.01 -4.82 0.20
C THR A 248 -14.48 -3.90 1.34
N ASP A 249 -13.66 -3.76 2.39
CA ASP A 249 -13.89 -2.93 3.58
C ASP A 249 -15.24 -3.22 4.28
N TRP A 250 -15.56 -2.49 5.33
CA TRP A 250 -16.80 -2.66 6.09
C TRP A 250 -17.95 -1.86 5.49
N THR A 251 -19.03 -2.58 5.17
CA THR A 251 -20.35 -1.98 4.93
C THR A 251 -21.33 -2.43 6.00
N SER A 252 -22.03 -1.46 6.61
CA SER A 252 -23.07 -1.73 7.58
C SER A 252 -24.35 -2.15 6.84
N VAL A 253 -24.63 -3.45 6.82
CA VAL A 253 -25.92 -3.99 6.38
C VAL A 253 -26.83 -4.27 7.59
N ALA A 254 -28.14 -4.27 7.38
CA ALA A 254 -29.10 -4.62 8.43
C ALA A 254 -28.93 -6.07 8.88
N GLU A 255 -29.31 -6.36 10.13
CA GLU A 255 -29.21 -7.72 10.69
C GLU A 255 -30.10 -8.69 9.90
N GLY A 256 -29.54 -9.83 9.52
CA GLY A 256 -30.24 -10.84 8.72
C GLY A 256 -30.20 -10.61 7.20
N GLU A 257 -29.70 -9.46 6.74
CA GLU A 257 -29.46 -9.21 5.31
C GLU A 257 -28.16 -9.87 4.84
N PRO A 258 -28.07 -10.27 3.55
CA PRO A 258 -26.85 -10.80 2.98
C PRO A 258 -25.68 -9.80 3.08
N THR A 259 -24.48 -10.34 3.29
CA THR A 259 -23.25 -9.57 3.53
C THR A 259 -22.29 -9.57 2.36
N THR A 260 -22.68 -10.13 1.22
CA THR A 260 -21.85 -10.17 0.00
C THR A 260 -21.85 -8.81 -0.68
N VAL A 261 -20.73 -8.45 -1.31
CA VAL A 261 -20.60 -7.13 -1.96
C VAL A 261 -21.68 -6.94 -3.03
N SER A 262 -21.92 -7.94 -3.88
CA SER A 262 -23.01 -7.93 -4.87
C SER A 262 -24.37 -7.62 -4.23
N SER A 263 -24.71 -8.24 -3.11
CA SER A 263 -26.04 -8.12 -2.52
C SER A 263 -26.36 -6.73 -1.97
N TYR A 264 -25.35 -5.91 -1.64
CA TYR A 264 -25.58 -4.57 -1.07
C TYR A 264 -25.05 -3.45 -1.97
N ALA A 265 -24.22 -3.75 -2.97
CA ALA A 265 -23.60 -2.79 -3.87
C ALA A 265 -23.89 -3.02 -5.37
N SER A 266 -24.63 -4.07 -5.76
CA SER A 266 -24.91 -4.40 -7.17
C SER A 266 -23.66 -4.55 -8.03
N VAL A 267 -22.57 -5.05 -7.46
CA VAL A 267 -21.32 -5.34 -8.18
C VAL A 267 -21.04 -6.83 -8.07
N SER A 268 -21.04 -7.54 -9.19
CA SER A 268 -20.89 -9.00 -9.23
C SER A 268 -19.44 -9.48 -9.38
N GLU A 269 -18.56 -8.60 -9.86
CA GLU A 269 -17.14 -8.89 -10.02
C GLU A 269 -16.31 -7.61 -9.92
N VAL A 270 -15.09 -7.74 -9.41
CA VAL A 270 -14.04 -6.71 -9.49
C VAL A 270 -12.79 -7.32 -10.11
N ASN A 271 -12.22 -6.64 -11.09
CA ASN A 271 -10.95 -6.97 -11.71
C ASN A 271 -9.88 -6.00 -11.18
N ILE A 272 -8.66 -6.49 -11.01
CA ILE A 272 -7.52 -5.77 -10.43
C ILE A 272 -6.30 -6.00 -11.31
N ASP A 273 -5.61 -4.94 -11.68
CA ASP A 273 -4.40 -5.00 -12.51
C ASP A 273 -3.36 -3.96 -12.07
N ASN A 274 -2.12 -4.09 -12.55
CA ASN A 274 -1.02 -3.13 -12.40
C ASN A 274 -0.83 -2.64 -10.96
N PHE A 275 -0.74 -3.57 -10.00
CA PHE A 275 -0.40 -3.20 -8.63
C PHE A 275 1.03 -2.67 -8.58
N SER A 276 1.22 -1.55 -7.89
CA SER A 276 2.54 -1.01 -7.61
C SER A 276 2.63 -0.42 -6.21
N LEU A 277 3.79 -0.64 -5.60
CA LEU A 277 4.24 -0.08 -4.35
C LEU A 277 5.60 0.54 -4.63
N VAL A 278 5.64 1.87 -4.69
CA VAL A 278 6.81 2.63 -5.15
C VAL A 278 7.19 3.68 -4.14
N SER A 279 8.46 3.78 -3.79
CA SER A 279 9.01 4.82 -2.92
C SER A 279 9.94 5.76 -3.67
N ASP A 280 10.04 7.00 -3.25
CA ASP A 280 11.08 7.94 -3.67
C ASP A 280 12.41 7.75 -2.92
N ALA A 281 12.47 6.83 -1.95
CA ALA A 281 13.68 6.46 -1.24
C ALA A 281 14.70 5.78 -2.18
N GLU A 282 15.98 6.02 -1.91
CA GLU A 282 17.07 5.37 -2.63
C GLU A 282 17.21 3.91 -2.19
N ALA A 283 17.31 2.99 -3.15
CA ALA A 283 17.57 1.58 -2.87
C ALA A 283 18.90 1.43 -2.10
N PRO A 284 18.94 0.67 -1.00
CA PRO A 284 20.18 0.45 -0.28
C PRO A 284 21.14 -0.39 -1.13
N ALA A 285 22.44 -0.14 -1.00
CA ALA A 285 23.47 -0.92 -1.67
C ALA A 285 23.37 -2.41 -1.27
N GLY A 286 23.37 -3.32 -2.26
CA GLY A 286 23.27 -4.76 -2.02
C GLY A 286 21.85 -5.32 -1.96
N ASP A 287 20.83 -4.49 -2.18
CA ASP A 287 19.43 -4.89 -2.36
C ASP A 287 19.23 -5.39 -3.81
N TYR A 288 19.37 -6.70 -3.98
CA TYR A 288 19.34 -7.37 -5.27
C TYR A 288 17.93 -7.74 -5.72
N ASN A 289 16.97 -7.82 -4.80
CA ASN A 289 15.57 -8.04 -5.14
C ASN A 289 14.74 -6.73 -5.23
N GLN A 290 15.35 -5.59 -4.87
CA GLN A 290 14.79 -4.23 -4.89
C GLN A 290 13.57 -4.05 -3.99
N ASP A 291 13.50 -4.79 -2.88
CA ASP A 291 12.40 -4.68 -1.92
C ASP A 291 12.62 -3.60 -0.83
N GLY A 292 13.74 -2.88 -0.92
CA GLY A 292 14.13 -1.83 0.01
C GLY A 292 14.84 -2.34 1.26
N TYR A 293 15.15 -3.64 1.35
CA TYR A 293 15.92 -4.23 2.42
C TYR A 293 17.09 -5.03 1.84
N VAL A 294 18.20 -5.09 2.58
CA VAL A 294 19.32 -5.98 2.28
C VAL A 294 19.25 -7.14 3.26
N ASP A 295 18.68 -8.26 2.85
CA ASP A 295 18.44 -9.41 3.71
C ASP A 295 18.73 -10.78 3.04
N ALA A 296 18.19 -11.85 3.64
CA ALA A 296 18.44 -13.21 3.16
C ALA A 296 17.76 -13.53 1.81
N ALA A 297 16.77 -12.74 1.39
CA ALA A 297 16.14 -12.86 0.07
C ALA A 297 17.12 -12.47 -1.04
N ASP A 298 17.91 -11.40 -0.87
CA ASP A 298 18.94 -10.97 -1.82
C ASP A 298 20.03 -12.02 -2.04
N TYR A 299 20.41 -12.72 -0.96
CA TYR A 299 21.36 -13.83 -1.06
C TYR A 299 20.88 -14.91 -2.03
N THR A 300 19.57 -15.15 -2.12
CA THR A 300 19.04 -16.14 -3.07
C THR A 300 19.17 -15.68 -4.51
N ILE A 301 19.02 -14.37 -4.77
CA ILE A 301 19.27 -13.77 -6.09
C ILE A 301 20.74 -13.94 -6.46
N TRP A 302 21.66 -13.51 -5.59
CA TRP A 302 23.10 -13.67 -5.81
C TRP A 302 23.49 -15.13 -6.07
N ARG A 303 23.02 -16.05 -5.23
CA ARG A 303 23.39 -17.47 -5.34
C ARG A 303 22.93 -18.07 -6.67
N ASP A 304 21.75 -17.69 -7.13
CA ASP A 304 21.16 -18.23 -8.36
C ASP A 304 21.80 -17.59 -9.61
N SER A 305 22.40 -16.40 -9.50
CA SER A 305 23.15 -15.73 -10.57
C SER A 305 24.68 -15.89 -10.49
N ASN A 306 25.23 -16.50 -9.43
CA ASN A 306 26.68 -16.62 -9.24
C ASN A 306 27.37 -17.30 -10.45
N GLY A 307 28.36 -16.61 -11.01
CA GLY A 307 29.11 -16.99 -12.21
C GLY A 307 28.46 -16.56 -13.54
N GLN A 308 27.35 -15.84 -13.52
CA GLN A 308 26.79 -15.19 -14.71
C GLN A 308 27.64 -13.98 -15.10
N VAL A 309 27.69 -13.69 -16.41
CA VAL A 309 28.44 -12.57 -16.99
C VAL A 309 27.58 -11.86 -18.02
N GLY A 310 27.62 -10.53 -18.06
CA GLY A 310 26.80 -9.69 -18.93
C GLY A 310 26.32 -8.41 -18.26
N GLY A 311 25.64 -7.54 -19.01
CA GLY A 311 25.09 -6.30 -18.45
C GLY A 311 23.70 -6.49 -17.84
N GLY A 312 23.43 -5.81 -16.73
CA GLY A 312 22.10 -5.76 -16.11
C GLY A 312 21.74 -7.00 -15.30
N LEU A 313 22.73 -7.67 -14.71
CA LEU A 313 22.51 -8.78 -13.79
C LEU A 313 22.06 -8.22 -12.44
N ALA A 314 20.99 -8.78 -11.86
CA ALA A 314 20.38 -8.23 -10.65
C ALA A 314 21.32 -8.21 -9.42
N ALA A 315 22.25 -9.17 -9.35
CA ALA A 315 23.23 -9.29 -8.27
C ALA A 315 24.67 -8.92 -8.67
N ASP A 316 24.85 -8.18 -9.77
CA ASP A 316 26.12 -7.53 -10.12
C ASP A 316 26.07 -6.13 -9.48
N GLY A 317 26.39 -6.10 -8.20
CA GLY A 317 26.34 -4.89 -7.37
C GLY A 317 27.68 -4.17 -7.31
N THR A 318 28.79 -4.88 -7.52
CA THR A 318 30.12 -4.28 -7.49
C THR A 318 31.17 -5.12 -8.18
N GLY A 319 32.20 -4.48 -8.70
CA GLY A 319 33.44 -5.16 -9.08
C GLY A 319 34.47 -5.30 -7.94
N ASP A 320 35.69 -5.65 -8.34
CA ASP A 320 36.85 -5.89 -7.47
C ASP A 320 37.23 -4.72 -6.54
N ASP A 321 36.75 -3.51 -6.82
CA ASP A 321 36.98 -2.31 -6.03
C ASP A 321 36.02 -2.14 -4.83
N LEU A 322 34.94 -2.94 -4.77
CA LEU A 322 33.88 -2.89 -3.75
C LEU A 322 33.23 -1.50 -3.59
N LEU A 323 33.24 -0.67 -4.64
CA LEU A 323 32.70 0.69 -4.61
C LEU A 323 31.20 0.77 -4.98
N GLY A 324 30.54 -0.38 -5.15
CA GLY A 324 29.13 -0.42 -5.57
C GLY A 324 28.96 -0.07 -7.06
N VAL A 325 30.00 -0.34 -7.86
CA VAL A 325 29.98 -0.13 -9.31
C VAL A 325 29.99 -1.50 -9.98
N PRO A 326 28.89 -1.90 -10.63
CA PRO A 326 28.80 -3.18 -11.34
C PRO A 326 29.90 -3.34 -12.40
N ASP A 327 30.52 -4.51 -12.49
CA ASP A 327 31.59 -4.80 -13.47
C ASP A 327 31.20 -5.78 -14.58
N GLY A 328 29.97 -6.31 -14.51
CA GLY A 328 29.39 -7.22 -15.48
C GLY A 328 29.55 -8.70 -15.13
N ASP A 329 30.13 -9.04 -13.98
CA ASP A 329 30.32 -10.41 -13.52
C ASP A 329 29.67 -10.58 -12.14
N VAL A 330 28.84 -11.62 -11.94
CA VAL A 330 28.33 -11.94 -10.58
C VAL A 330 29.28 -12.92 -9.92
N ASP A 331 30.00 -12.50 -8.88
CA ASP A 331 30.99 -13.34 -8.22
C ASP A 331 31.10 -13.15 -6.69
N SER A 332 32.25 -13.48 -6.12
CA SER A 332 32.51 -13.33 -4.68
C SER A 332 32.55 -11.88 -4.20
N PHE A 333 32.88 -10.91 -5.05
CA PHE A 333 32.90 -9.50 -4.69
C PHE A 333 31.48 -8.97 -4.45
N ASP A 334 30.51 -9.40 -5.25
CA ASP A 334 29.09 -9.12 -5.01
C ASP A 334 28.59 -9.71 -3.70
N TYR A 335 28.98 -10.95 -3.40
CA TYR A 335 28.65 -11.56 -2.11
C TYR A 335 29.20 -10.75 -0.94
N ASP A 336 30.49 -10.38 -1.00
CA ASP A 336 31.14 -9.60 0.05
C ASP A 336 30.49 -8.21 0.19
N PHE A 337 30.02 -7.64 -0.92
CA PHE A 337 29.29 -6.37 -0.96
C PHE A 337 27.91 -6.47 -0.32
N TRP A 338 27.13 -7.51 -0.64
CA TRP A 338 25.87 -7.80 0.02
C TRP A 338 26.07 -8.04 1.52
N ASP A 339 27.05 -8.86 1.92
CA ASP A 339 27.34 -9.18 3.33
C ASP A 339 27.71 -7.91 4.11
N ALA A 340 28.50 -7.01 3.50
CA ALA A 340 28.87 -5.73 4.11
C ALA A 340 27.68 -4.78 4.31
N ASN A 341 26.63 -4.90 3.51
CA ASN A 341 25.42 -4.09 3.59
C ASN A 341 24.24 -4.80 4.27
N TYR A 342 24.39 -6.05 4.69
CA TYR A 342 23.33 -6.84 5.29
C TYR A 342 22.65 -6.11 6.47
N GLY A 343 21.32 -6.04 6.43
CA GLY A 343 20.49 -5.30 7.37
C GLY A 343 20.30 -3.82 7.05
N SER A 344 20.91 -3.32 5.98
CA SER A 344 20.59 -1.99 5.43
C SER A 344 19.15 -1.97 4.90
N SER A 345 18.55 -0.79 4.90
CA SER A 345 17.19 -0.60 4.38
C SER A 345 17.04 0.81 3.84
N ALA A 346 16.24 0.96 2.77
CA ALA A 346 15.76 2.24 2.26
C ALA A 346 14.99 3.00 3.36
N PHE A 347 14.40 2.25 4.29
CA PHE A 347 13.63 2.78 5.40
C PHE A 347 14.45 2.69 6.68
N SER A 348 14.98 3.81 7.19
CA SER A 348 15.78 3.77 8.43
C SER A 348 14.98 3.15 9.59
N ALA A 349 15.60 2.19 10.28
CA ALA A 349 15.05 1.62 11.50
C ALA A 349 14.64 2.74 12.48
N PRO A 350 13.49 2.62 13.18
CA PRO A 350 13.15 3.56 14.23
C PRO A 350 14.33 3.67 15.20
N PRO A 351 14.66 4.87 15.71
CA PRO A 351 15.74 5.01 16.68
C PRO A 351 15.48 4.02 17.81
N VAL A 352 16.35 3.03 17.95
CA VAL A 352 16.28 2.05 19.03
C VAL A 352 16.15 2.86 20.31
N ALA A 353 15.01 2.73 20.99
CA ALA A 353 14.76 3.41 22.25
C ALA A 353 15.96 3.15 23.16
N THR A 354 16.53 4.25 23.65
CA THR A 354 17.71 4.28 24.50
C THR A 354 17.57 3.29 25.65
N ALA A 355 18.68 2.61 25.97
CA ALA A 355 18.88 1.61 27.01
C ALA A 355 17.74 1.52 28.03
N VAL A 356 17.03 0.39 28.00
CA VAL A 356 16.11 -0.03 29.05
C VAL A 356 16.82 0.16 30.41
N PRO A 357 16.26 0.96 31.34
CA PRO A 357 16.84 1.09 32.68
C PRO A 357 16.89 -0.31 33.31
N GLU A 358 18.08 -0.76 33.70
CA GLU A 358 18.24 -2.10 34.28
C GLU A 358 17.26 -2.28 35.45
N PRO A 359 16.51 -3.40 35.50
CA PRO A 359 15.61 -3.67 36.61
C PRO A 359 16.44 -3.75 37.89
N GLY A 360 16.03 -3.00 38.92
CA GLY A 360 16.80 -2.69 40.13
C GLY A 360 17.43 -3.90 40.84
N THR A 361 18.58 -4.35 40.35
CA THR A 361 19.45 -5.34 40.99
C THR A 361 19.89 -4.85 42.37
N LEU A 362 20.04 -3.53 42.55
CA LEU A 362 20.25 -2.92 43.88
C LEU A 362 19.06 -3.09 44.84
N ALA A 363 17.82 -3.12 44.34
CA ALA A 363 16.65 -3.38 45.18
C ALA A 363 16.60 -4.85 45.63
N LEU A 364 16.96 -5.79 44.76
CA LEU A 364 17.05 -7.22 45.10
C LEU A 364 18.20 -7.50 46.09
N VAL A 365 19.36 -6.85 45.92
CA VAL A 365 20.48 -6.94 46.88
C VAL A 365 20.11 -6.30 48.22
N GLY A 366 19.38 -5.17 48.20
CA GLY A 366 18.87 -4.51 49.41
C GLY A 366 17.86 -5.37 50.18
N PHE A 367 16.92 -6.03 49.49
CA PHE A 367 15.98 -6.96 50.12
C PHE A 367 16.66 -8.21 50.66
N ALA A 368 17.63 -8.78 49.94
CA ALA A 368 18.40 -9.93 50.43
C ALA A 368 19.22 -9.59 51.68
N ALA A 369 19.83 -8.40 51.73
CA ALA A 369 20.55 -7.91 52.91
C ALA A 369 19.60 -7.71 54.11
N LEU A 370 18.42 -7.12 53.91
CA LEU A 370 17.44 -6.91 54.98
C LEU A 370 16.89 -8.22 55.57
N VAL A 371 16.74 -9.27 54.75
CA VAL A 371 16.33 -10.60 55.23
C VAL A 371 17.46 -11.31 55.98
N ALA A 372 18.71 -11.13 55.55
CA ALA A 372 19.88 -11.70 56.22
C ALA A 372 20.17 -11.07 57.61
N PHE A 373 19.92 -9.76 57.76
CA PHE A 373 20.10 -9.07 59.05
C PHE A 373 18.99 -9.35 60.08
N ARG A 374 17.84 -9.88 59.66
CA ARG A 374 16.71 -10.20 60.56
C ARG A 374 16.78 -11.61 61.18
N ARG A 375 17.83 -12.39 60.88
CA ARG A 375 18.07 -13.76 61.39
C ARG A 375 19.26 -13.88 62.34
N ARG A 376 19.69 -12.80 63.01
CA ARG A 376 20.68 -12.85 64.10
C ARG A 376 20.04 -12.58 65.44
#